data_AF-A0A2G6HH89-F1
#
_entry.id   AF-A0A2G6HH89-F1
#
_cell.length_a   1.000
_cell.length_b   1.000
_cell.length_c   1.000
_cell.angle_alpha   90.00
_cell.angle_beta   90.00
_cell.angle_gamma   90.00
#
_symmetry.space_group_name_H-M   'P 1'
#
loop_
_entity.id
_entity.type
_entity.pdbx_description
1 polymer ?
#
loop_
_entity_poly.entity_id
_entity_poly.type
_entity_poly.pdbx_seq_one_letter_code
_entity_poly.pdbx_strand_id
1 'polypeptide(L)'
;MSSSDNDQTRTQSPSEHVAPGGALIAHYDLEKEQIVHVSGTEDAPRALLLIRQQGRNLDLLDVSPASEVGIAIKRWEASSSAPERAQRQWKKGGGHTLSASVILCTTGQSDLLLPAVRAILAQEHPNFELIVVDNAPSSGLTR
;
A
#
# COMPACT_ATOMS: atom_id res chain seq x y z
N MET A 1 -17.64 48.49 -30.33
CA MET A 1 -18.40 47.28 -29.96
C MET A 1 -17.44 46.12 -30.15
N SER A 2 -16.61 45.85 -29.14
CA SER A 2 -16.83 44.87 -28.06
C SER A 2 -16.65 43.44 -28.59
N SER A 3 -15.53 42.79 -28.25
CA SER A 3 -15.44 41.77 -27.18
C SER A 3 -15.45 40.37 -27.82
N SER A 4 -14.62 39.38 -27.49
CA SER A 4 -13.60 39.23 -26.46
C SER A 4 -12.66 38.09 -26.88
N ASP A 5 -11.42 38.20 -26.42
CA ASP A 5 -10.51 37.08 -26.19
C ASP A 5 -11.20 35.97 -25.41
N ASN A 6 -11.01 34.71 -25.82
CA ASN A 6 -11.31 33.58 -24.95
C ASN A 6 -10.06 32.71 -24.83
N ASP A 7 -9.22 33.17 -23.92
CA ASP A 7 -8.17 32.42 -23.26
C ASP A 7 -8.79 31.22 -22.54
N GLN A 8 -8.67 30.02 -23.12
CA GLN A 8 -8.93 28.77 -22.42
C GLN A 8 -7.60 28.13 -22.06
N THR A 9 -6.93 28.70 -21.05
CA THR A 9 -6.01 27.94 -20.18
C THR A 9 -6.79 26.84 -19.50
N ARG A 10 -6.90 25.69 -20.16
CA ARG A 10 -7.31 24.44 -19.53
C ARG A 10 -6.19 24.05 -18.57
N THR A 11 -6.31 24.43 -17.30
CA THR A 11 -5.60 23.82 -16.18
C THR A 11 -5.88 22.32 -16.22
N GLN A 12 -5.02 21.58 -16.92
CA GLN A 12 -4.86 20.16 -16.68
C GLN A 12 -4.22 20.05 -15.30
N SER A 13 -5.01 19.59 -14.34
CA SER A 13 -4.50 19.04 -13.08
C SER A 13 -3.35 18.07 -13.41
N PRO A 14 -2.26 18.04 -12.61
CA PRO A 14 -1.14 17.17 -12.91
C PRO A 14 -1.65 15.74 -12.97
N SER A 15 -1.59 15.11 -14.14
CA SER A 15 -1.74 13.68 -14.23
C SER A 15 -0.68 13.08 -13.32
N GLU A 16 -1.09 12.30 -12.34
CA GLU A 16 -0.19 11.46 -11.57
C GLU A 16 0.57 10.60 -12.58
N HIS A 17 1.81 11.00 -12.87
CA HIS A 17 2.66 10.32 -13.82
C HIS A 17 3.15 9.06 -13.12
N VAL A 18 2.32 8.00 -13.14
CA VAL A 18 2.74 6.67 -12.74
C VAL A 18 3.90 6.30 -13.67
N ALA A 19 5.10 6.17 -13.11
CA ALA A 19 6.29 5.83 -13.89
C ALA A 19 6.01 4.57 -14.73
N PRO A 20 6.46 4.52 -16.01
CA PRO A 20 6.31 3.33 -16.84
C PRO A 20 7.08 2.19 -16.17
N GLY A 21 6.35 1.25 -15.57
CA GLY A 21 6.89 0.19 -14.69
C GLY A 21 6.26 0.12 -13.29
N GLY A 22 5.32 1.03 -12.95
CA GLY A 22 4.61 1.00 -11.67
C GLY A 22 3.76 -0.26 -11.47
N ALA A 23 3.48 -0.58 -10.20
CA ALA A 23 2.59 -1.68 -9.81
C ALA A 23 1.31 -1.12 -9.16
N LEU A 24 0.18 -1.78 -9.37
CA LEU A 24 -0.99 -1.61 -8.50
C LEU A 24 -0.66 -2.23 -7.13
N ILE A 25 -0.79 -1.46 -6.06
CA ILE A 25 -0.70 -1.96 -4.69
C ILE A 25 -2.10 -1.93 -4.09
N ALA A 26 -2.58 -3.08 -3.64
CA ALA A 26 -3.90 -3.21 -3.06
C ALA A 26 -3.91 -4.27 -1.94
N HIS A 27 -4.98 -4.27 -1.14
CA HIS A 27 -5.27 -5.40 -0.28
C HIS A 27 -6.71 -5.87 -0.43
N TYR A 28 -6.92 -7.19 -0.35
CA TYR A 28 -8.23 -7.82 -0.35
C TYR A 28 -8.62 -8.18 1.10
N ASP A 29 -9.68 -7.57 1.62
CA ASP A 29 -10.26 -7.91 2.91
C ASP A 29 -11.27 -9.06 2.73
N LEU A 30 -10.91 -10.24 3.23
CA LEU A 30 -11.69 -11.47 3.09
C LEU A 30 -13.02 -11.42 3.86
N GLU A 31 -13.14 -10.62 4.93
CA GLU A 31 -14.41 -10.53 5.67
C GLU A 31 -15.40 -9.63 4.97
N LYS A 32 -14.90 -8.60 4.30
CA LYS A 32 -15.72 -7.61 3.58
C LYS A 32 -15.88 -7.94 2.10
N GLU A 33 -15.11 -8.91 1.60
CA GLU A 33 -14.98 -9.24 0.18
C GLU A 33 -14.67 -8.00 -0.67
N GLN A 34 -13.77 -7.14 -0.16
CA GLN A 34 -13.46 -5.84 -0.76
C GLN A 34 -11.99 -5.71 -1.09
N ILE A 35 -11.71 -5.18 -2.28
CA ILE A 35 -10.38 -4.73 -2.68
C ILE A 35 -10.25 -3.26 -2.29
N VAL A 36 -9.22 -2.94 -1.52
CA VAL A 36 -8.87 -1.57 -1.14
C VAL A 36 -7.59 -1.19 -1.86
N HIS A 37 -7.69 -0.20 -2.74
CA HIS A 37 -6.57 0.32 -3.51
C HIS A 37 -5.71 1.22 -2.62
N VAL A 38 -4.39 1.02 -2.69
CA VAL A 38 -3.40 1.80 -1.94
C VAL A 38 -2.69 2.77 -2.89
N SER A 39 -2.21 2.29 -4.04
CA SER A 39 -1.52 3.11 -5.04
C SER A 39 -1.48 2.44 -6.41
N GLY A 40 -1.23 3.21 -7.47
CA GLY A 40 -1.19 2.70 -8.84
C GLY A 40 -2.58 2.50 -9.44
N THR A 41 -2.64 2.00 -10.67
CA THR A 41 -3.89 1.87 -11.45
C THR A 41 -4.09 0.44 -11.91
N GLU A 42 -5.33 0.08 -12.27
CA GLU A 42 -5.66 -1.26 -12.80
C GLU A 42 -4.99 -1.56 -14.15
N ASP A 43 -4.57 -0.52 -14.88
CA ASP A 43 -3.81 -0.64 -16.14
C ASP A 43 -2.32 -0.94 -15.92
N ALA A 44 -1.86 -1.03 -14.67
CA ALA A 44 -0.47 -1.34 -14.36
C ALA A 44 -0.07 -2.74 -14.89
N PRO A 45 1.18 -2.91 -15.35
CA PRO A 45 1.67 -4.20 -15.87
C PRO A 45 1.64 -5.33 -14.81
N ARG A 46 1.54 -4.99 -13.52
CA ARG A 46 1.47 -5.94 -12.41
C ARG A 46 0.74 -5.35 -11.20
N ALA A 47 0.25 -6.21 -10.32
CA ALA A 47 -0.26 -5.85 -9.01
C ALA A 47 0.42 -6.67 -7.90
N LEU A 48 0.71 -6.03 -6.78
CA LEU A 48 1.03 -6.69 -5.51
C LEU A 48 -0.21 -6.61 -4.63
N LEU A 49 -0.87 -7.76 -4.43
CA LEU A 49 -2.12 -7.87 -3.69
C LEU A 49 -1.92 -8.58 -2.36
N LEU A 50 -2.13 -7.87 -1.26
CA LEU A 50 -2.08 -8.44 0.07
C LEU A 50 -3.44 -9.03 0.45
N ILE A 51 -3.52 -10.33 0.74
CA ILE A 51 -4.75 -10.95 1.21
C ILE A 51 -4.85 -10.80 2.73
N ARG A 52 -5.98 -10.30 3.22
CA ARG A 52 -6.18 -9.98 4.64
C ARG A 52 -7.45 -10.56 5.22
N GLN A 53 -7.43 -10.88 6.51
CA GLN A 53 -8.62 -11.27 7.28
C GLN A 53 -8.46 -10.82 8.74
N GLN A 54 -9.44 -10.10 9.29
CA GLN A 54 -9.40 -9.58 10.67
C GLN A 54 -8.15 -8.72 10.93
N GLY A 55 -7.78 -7.88 9.95
CA GLY A 55 -6.57 -7.06 10.01
C GLY A 55 -5.25 -7.84 9.88
N ARG A 56 -5.27 -9.17 9.76
CA ARG A 56 -4.09 -10.02 9.58
C ARG A 56 -3.78 -10.24 8.11
N ASN A 57 -2.51 -10.33 7.75
CA ASN A 57 -2.07 -10.69 6.40
C ASN A 57 -2.00 -12.21 6.29
N LEU A 58 -2.68 -12.77 5.29
CA LEU A 58 -2.76 -14.20 5.05
C LEU A 58 -1.81 -14.64 3.93
N ASP A 59 -1.67 -13.81 2.89
CA ASP A 59 -0.85 -14.12 1.73
C ASP A 59 -0.49 -12.84 0.95
N LEU A 60 0.48 -12.93 0.05
CA LEU A 60 0.84 -11.89 -0.91
C LEU A 60 0.83 -12.49 -2.32
N LEU A 61 -0.07 -11.99 -3.17
CA LEU A 61 -0.14 -12.40 -4.57
C LEU A 61 0.60 -11.39 -5.45
N ASP A 62 1.51 -11.89 -6.27
CA ASP A 62 2.12 -11.14 -7.37
C ASP A 62 1.35 -11.46 -8.65
N VAL A 63 0.54 -10.52 -9.11
CA VAL A 63 -0.41 -10.71 -10.21
C VAL A 63 0.08 -9.92 -11.42
N SER A 64 0.09 -10.54 -12.60
CA SER A 64 0.47 -9.87 -13.85
C SER A 64 -0.41 -10.38 -14.99
N PRO A 65 -1.17 -9.52 -15.68
CA PRO A 65 -1.32 -8.06 -15.47
C PRO A 65 -2.18 -7.69 -14.24
N ALA A 66 -2.15 -6.42 -13.81
CA ALA A 66 -2.94 -5.96 -12.66
C ALA A 66 -4.46 -6.16 -12.84
N SER A 67 -4.94 -6.12 -14.08
CA SER A 67 -6.34 -6.38 -14.43
C SER A 67 -6.81 -7.80 -14.08
N GLU A 68 -5.91 -8.75 -13.78
CA GLU A 68 -6.26 -10.11 -13.37
C GLU A 68 -6.46 -10.29 -11.85
N VAL A 69 -6.39 -9.23 -11.04
CA VAL A 69 -6.54 -9.31 -9.58
C VAL A 69 -7.80 -10.08 -9.15
N GLY A 70 -8.95 -9.83 -9.77
CA GLY A 70 -10.19 -10.55 -9.45
C GLY A 70 -10.15 -12.05 -9.76
N ILE A 71 -9.43 -12.45 -10.81
CA ILE A 71 -9.24 -13.86 -11.17
C ILE A 71 -8.24 -14.51 -10.20
N ALA A 72 -7.17 -13.80 -9.85
CA ALA A 72 -6.16 -14.26 -8.89
C ALA A 72 -6.77 -14.54 -7.51
N ILE A 73 -7.67 -13.68 -7.02
CA ILE A 73 -8.41 -13.91 -5.76
C ILE A 73 -9.19 -15.22 -5.83
N LYS A 74 -9.99 -15.44 -6.89
CA LYS A 74 -10.78 -16.67 -7.04
C LYS A 74 -9.92 -17.93 -7.11
N ARG A 75 -8.78 -17.87 -7.82
CA ARG A 75 -7.82 -18.98 -7.86
C ARG A 75 -7.23 -19.24 -6.49
N TRP A 76 -6.84 -18.19 -5.77
CA TRP A 76 -6.31 -18.28 -4.42
C TRP A 76 -7.34 -18.90 -3.44
N GLU A 77 -8.59 -18.44 -3.49
CA GLU A 77 -9.70 -18.99 -2.69
C GLU A 77 -9.92 -20.48 -2.98
N ALA A 78 -9.92 -20.87 -4.26
CA ALA A 78 -10.08 -22.27 -4.68
C ALA A 78 -8.90 -23.16 -4.28
N SER A 79 -7.67 -22.63 -4.27
CA SER A 79 -6.46 -23.35 -3.88
C SER A 79 -6.24 -23.40 -2.36
N SER A 80 -6.94 -22.55 -1.61
CA SER A 80 -6.76 -22.42 -0.17
C SER A 80 -7.43 -23.57 0.58
N SER A 81 -6.66 -24.59 0.94
CA SER A 81 -7.08 -25.51 1.99
C SER A 81 -6.82 -24.90 3.38
N ALA A 82 -7.85 -24.87 4.23
CA ALA A 82 -7.86 -24.23 5.55
C ALA A 82 -6.73 -24.63 6.56
N PRO A 83 -6.09 -25.82 6.51
CA PRO A 83 -5.10 -26.20 7.53
C PRO A 83 -3.70 -25.58 7.35
N GLU A 84 -3.36 -25.08 6.15
CA GLU A 84 -1.99 -24.61 5.83
C GLU A 84 -1.80 -23.10 5.97
N ARG A 85 -2.88 -22.36 6.32
CA ARG A 85 -2.80 -20.99 6.84
C ARG A 85 -2.25 -21.04 8.26
N ALA A 86 -0.98 -21.44 8.37
CA ALA A 86 -0.29 -21.72 9.62
C ALA A 86 -0.57 -20.61 10.63
N GLN A 87 -1.22 -20.98 11.73
CA GLN A 87 -1.43 -20.07 12.84
C GLN A 87 -0.05 -19.55 13.27
N ARG A 88 0.22 -18.26 13.03
CA ARG A 88 1.40 -17.62 13.61
C ARG A 88 1.38 -17.88 15.11
N GLN A 89 2.47 -18.44 15.64
CA GLN A 89 2.63 -18.69 17.08
C GLN A 89 2.52 -17.39 17.90
N TRP A 90 2.73 -16.25 17.25
CA TRP A 90 2.58 -14.93 17.83
C TRP A 90 1.13 -14.60 18.16
N LYS A 91 0.80 -14.61 19.45
CA LYS A 91 -0.52 -14.22 19.97
C LYS A 91 -0.61 -12.70 20.11
N LYS A 92 -1.83 -12.15 19.98
CA LYS A 92 -2.10 -10.73 20.25
C LYS A 92 -1.58 -10.37 21.65
N GLY A 93 -0.83 -9.26 21.76
CA GLY A 93 -0.23 -8.82 23.01
C GLY A 93 1.07 -9.55 23.40
N GLY A 94 1.49 -10.60 22.67
CA GLY A 94 2.71 -11.36 22.98
C GLY A 94 4.01 -10.53 22.95
N GLY A 95 3.99 -9.38 22.28
CA GLY A 95 5.11 -8.43 22.25
C GLY A 95 5.00 -7.27 23.22
N HIS A 96 3.94 -7.15 24.04
CA HIS A 96 3.67 -5.93 24.82
C HIS A 96 4.79 -5.53 25.78
N THR A 97 5.60 -6.50 26.24
CA THR A 97 6.74 -6.26 27.14
C THR A 97 8.08 -6.11 26.41
N LEU A 98 8.13 -6.32 25.09
CA LEU A 98 9.36 -6.23 24.30
C LEU A 98 9.53 -4.82 23.78
N SER A 99 10.77 -4.33 23.69
CA SER A 99 11.06 -3.13 22.88
C SER A 99 10.86 -3.44 21.39
N ALA A 100 10.34 -2.49 20.62
CA ALA A 100 10.21 -2.62 19.17
C ALA A 100 10.91 -1.48 18.41
N SER A 101 11.54 -1.80 17.28
CA SER A 101 12.05 -0.80 16.33
C SER A 101 11.27 -0.92 15.04
N VAL A 102 10.66 0.18 14.60
CA VAL A 102 9.96 0.27 13.31
C VAL A 102 10.87 0.99 12.33
N ILE A 103 11.23 0.32 11.24
CA ILE A 103 12.06 0.89 10.17
C ILE A 103 11.15 1.23 8.99
N LEU A 104 11.04 2.52 8.67
CA LEU A 104 10.28 3.03 7.53
C LEU A 104 11.25 3.54 6.46
N CYS A 105 11.47 2.72 5.44
CA CYS A 105 12.27 3.12 4.29
C CYS A 105 11.43 3.94 3.30
N THR A 106 11.97 5.05 2.81
CA THR A 106 11.34 5.92 1.82
C THR A 106 12.33 6.29 0.72
N THR A 107 11.84 6.59 -0.48
CA THR A 107 12.63 7.03 -1.63
C THR A 107 11.89 8.16 -2.33
N GLY A 108 12.54 9.32 -2.48
CA GLY A 108 11.95 10.44 -3.21
C GLY A 108 10.72 11.04 -2.53
N GLN A 109 9.77 11.54 -3.32
CA GLN A 109 8.51 12.10 -2.82
C GLN A 109 7.49 10.98 -2.68
N SER A 110 6.86 10.86 -1.50
CA SER A 110 5.77 9.91 -1.27
C SER A 110 4.68 10.54 -0.43
N ASP A 111 3.50 10.74 -1.02
CA ASP A 111 2.33 11.26 -0.30
C ASP A 111 1.86 10.33 0.83
N LEU A 112 2.38 9.09 0.88
CA LEU A 112 2.12 8.11 1.92
C LEU A 112 3.07 8.22 3.12
N LEU A 113 4.19 8.95 3.00
CA LEU A 113 5.18 9.05 4.09
C LEU A 113 4.56 9.64 5.35
N LEU A 114 3.91 10.79 5.24
CA LEU A 114 3.28 11.47 6.38
C LEU A 114 2.13 10.64 7.00
N PRO A 115 1.16 10.11 6.24
CA PRO A 115 0.14 9.20 6.77
C PRO A 115 0.74 7.97 7.47
N ALA A 116 1.78 7.36 6.91
CA ALA A 116 2.43 6.19 7.49
C ALA A 116 3.10 6.50 8.84
N VAL A 117 3.88 7.58 8.91
CA VAL A 117 4.51 8.05 10.15
C VAL A 117 3.45 8.31 11.22
N ARG A 118 2.35 9.00 10.88
CA ARG A 118 1.25 9.27 11.82
C ARG A 118 0.61 7.98 12.33
N ALA A 119 0.37 7.00 11.46
CA ALA A 119 -0.22 5.73 11.85
C ALA A 119 0.69 4.91 12.80
N ILE A 120 2.01 4.96 12.58
CA ILE A 120 2.99 4.29 13.45
C ILE A 120 3.08 4.99 14.81
N LEU A 121 3.07 6.33 14.83
CA LEU A 121 3.13 7.07 16.10
C LEU A 121 1.85 6.98 16.92
N ALA A 122 0.72 6.60 16.31
CA ALA A 122 -0.57 6.40 16.98
C ALA A 122 -0.72 5.02 17.66
N GLN A 123 0.32 4.18 17.69
CA GLN A 123 0.24 2.87 18.34
C GLN A 123 0.20 2.99 19.88
N GLU A 124 -0.58 2.14 20.53
CA GLU A 124 -0.66 2.04 22.00
C GLU A 124 0.52 1.27 22.62
N HIS A 125 1.51 0.88 21.82
CA HIS A 125 2.65 0.10 22.29
C HIS A 125 3.57 0.98 23.15
N PRO A 126 3.87 0.60 24.41
CA PRO A 126 4.47 1.52 25.37
C PRO A 126 5.95 1.82 25.12
N ASN A 127 6.65 0.96 24.37
CA ASN A 127 8.09 1.04 24.20
C ASN A 127 8.49 0.68 22.76
N PHE A 128 8.48 1.67 21.88
CA PHE A 128 9.00 1.51 20.52
C PHE A 128 9.71 2.77 20.01
N GLU A 129 10.59 2.58 19.03
CA GLU A 129 11.21 3.66 18.25
C GLU A 129 10.81 3.57 16.78
N LEU A 130 10.78 4.71 16.09
CA LEU A 130 10.58 4.81 14.66
C LEU A 130 11.84 5.40 14.00
N ILE A 131 12.41 4.66 13.07
CA ILE A 131 13.57 5.06 12.26
C ILE A 131 13.09 5.25 10.83
N VAL A 132 13.14 6.48 10.31
CA VAL A 132 12.85 6.77 8.91
C VAL A 132 14.15 6.79 8.13
N VAL A 133 14.25 5.95 7.09
CA VAL A 133 15.45 5.83 6.26
C VAL A 133 15.16 6.43 4.89
N ASP A 134 15.82 7.55 4.57
CA ASP A 134 15.86 8.10 3.22
C ASP A 134 16.85 7.29 2.37
N ASN A 135 16.32 6.47 1.46
CA ASN A 135 17.11 5.67 0.53
C ASN A 135 17.54 6.44 -0.73
N ALA A 136 17.14 7.69 -0.90
CA ALA A 136 17.55 8.57 -2.00
C ALA A 136 18.02 9.96 -1.49
N PRO A 137 19.00 10.00 -0.56
CA PRO A 137 19.33 11.22 0.18
C PRO A 137 19.89 12.34 -0.70
N SER A 138 20.50 11.99 -1.84
CA SER A 138 21.01 12.96 -2.82
C SER A 138 19.91 13.71 -3.58
N SER A 139 18.67 13.20 -3.58
CA SER A 139 17.56 13.85 -4.26
C SER A 139 17.02 15.07 -3.49
N GLY A 140 17.17 15.09 -2.16
CA GLY A 140 16.58 16.12 -1.30
C GLY A 140 15.04 16.15 -1.35
N LEU A 141 14.41 15.09 -1.88
CA LEU A 141 12.98 15.05 -2.17
C LEU A 141 12.15 14.39 -1.06
N THR A 142 12.77 13.83 -0.04
CA THR A 142 12.08 13.12 1.03
C THR A 142 11.23 14.05 1.87
N ARG A 143 9.90 13.92 1.74
CA ARG A 143 8.87 14.66 2.49
C ARG A 143 7.54 13.92 2.46
#